data_AF-A0A0F9AIX3-F1
#
_entry.id   AF-A0A0F9AIX3-F1
#
_cell.length_a   1.000
_cell.length_b   1.000
_cell.length_c   1.000
_cell.angle_alpha   90.00
_cell.angle_beta   90.00
_cell.angle_gamma   90.00
#
_symmetry.space_group_name_H-M   'P 1'
#
loop_
_entity.id
_entity.type
_entity.pdbx_description
1 polymer ?
#
loop_
_entity_poly.entity_id
_entity_poly.type
_entity_poly.pdbx_seq_one_letter_code
_entity_poly.pdbx_strand_id
1 'polypeptide(L)'
;MTNSKVNAIVAQSGGPTTVINSSACGVIQEALKSGRIGRILGATNGILGVLKEDLFDISAEKPETIEALKQTPAAAIGSCRYKLKSLEESRADFERILDVFGAHNIRYFFYAGGNDSMDTADKVNKLAAETGYELVCIGVPKTIDNDLACTDHCPGYGSVAKYVATCAMEAGKDTEALYTTDTCTILEVMGRNAGWIA
;
A
#
# COMPACT_ATOMS: atom_id res chain seq x y z
N MET A 1 22.47 -14.31 25.94
CA MET A 1 22.19 -13.98 24.52
C MET A 1 21.43 -12.67 24.52
N THR A 2 21.99 -11.60 23.98
CA THR A 2 21.25 -10.34 23.78
C THR A 2 20.08 -10.64 22.84
N ASN A 3 18.84 -10.55 23.32
CA ASN A 3 17.66 -10.85 22.52
C ASN A 3 17.59 -9.81 21.38
N SER A 4 18.04 -10.20 20.19
CA SER A 4 18.04 -9.35 19.00
C SER A 4 16.61 -8.90 18.73
N LYS A 5 16.40 -7.59 18.54
CA LYS A 5 15.07 -7.08 18.19
C LYS A 5 14.64 -7.67 16.86
N VAL A 6 13.35 -8.01 16.76
CA VAL A 6 12.75 -8.50 15.52
C VAL A 6 12.49 -7.33 14.56
N ASN A 7 12.56 -7.60 13.26
CA ASN A 7 12.45 -6.58 12.23
C ASN A 7 11.02 -6.50 11.69
N ALA A 8 10.70 -5.38 11.04
CA ALA A 8 9.47 -5.19 10.29
C ALA A 8 9.78 -4.99 8.81
N ILE A 9 8.81 -5.28 7.95
CA ILE A 9 8.85 -4.94 6.54
C ILE A 9 7.59 -4.20 6.12
N VAL A 10 7.75 -3.14 5.33
CA VAL A 10 6.69 -2.31 4.77
C VAL A 10 6.74 -2.42 3.25
N ALA A 11 5.61 -2.74 2.63
CA ALA A 11 5.50 -2.86 1.18
C ALA A 11 4.22 -2.20 0.65
N GLN A 12 4.28 -1.60 -0.53
CA GLN A 12 3.16 -0.96 -1.21
C GLN A 12 2.71 -1.80 -2.42
N SER A 13 1.40 -1.84 -2.67
CA SER A 13 0.80 -2.75 -3.65
C SER A 13 -0.36 -2.14 -4.41
N GLY A 14 -0.47 -2.50 -5.69
CA GLY A 14 -1.51 -2.05 -6.61
C GLY A 14 -1.26 -0.66 -7.17
N GLY A 15 -2.34 -0.02 -7.61
CA GLY A 15 -2.29 1.37 -8.08
C GLY A 15 -1.88 2.32 -6.95
N PRO A 16 -0.97 3.28 -7.21
CA PRO A 16 -0.61 4.29 -6.23
C PRO A 16 -1.79 5.24 -5.94
N THR A 17 -1.73 5.95 -4.81
CA THR A 17 -2.62 7.08 -4.51
C THR A 17 -1.79 8.31 -4.17
N THR A 18 -2.44 9.45 -3.99
CA THR A 18 -1.81 10.68 -3.51
C THR A 18 -1.36 10.60 -2.04
N VAL A 19 -1.82 9.61 -1.26
CA VAL A 19 -1.63 9.54 0.20
C VAL A 19 -1.14 8.18 0.73
N ILE A 20 -0.84 7.22 -0.14
CA ILE A 20 -0.32 5.90 0.30
C ILE A 20 1.00 6.03 1.06
N ASN A 21 1.84 7.02 0.70
CA ASN A 21 3.05 7.34 1.44
C ASN A 21 2.77 7.90 2.84
N SER A 22 1.68 8.65 3.04
CA SER A 22 1.26 9.12 4.37
C SER A 22 0.90 7.95 5.28
N SER A 23 0.27 6.90 4.74
CA SER A 23 -0.02 5.66 5.48
C SER A 23 1.25 4.89 5.83
N ALA A 24 2.17 4.74 4.87
CA ALA A 24 3.48 4.12 5.11
C ALA A 24 4.29 4.90 6.17
N CYS A 25 4.29 6.22 6.10
CA CYS A 25 4.93 7.10 7.07
C CYS A 25 4.42 6.84 8.50
N GLY A 26 3.10 6.74 8.70
CA GLY A 26 2.51 6.44 10.00
C GLY A 26 2.98 5.11 10.58
N VAL A 27 3.03 4.06 9.73
CA VAL A 27 3.57 2.75 10.12
C VAL A 27 5.04 2.84 10.52
N ILE A 28 5.87 3.49 9.69
CA ILE A 28 7.31 3.63 9.92
C ILE A 28 7.58 4.40 11.21
N GLN A 29 6.92 5.55 11.40
CA GLN A 29 7.10 6.40 12.58
C GLN A 29 6.68 5.70 13.86
N GLU A 30 5.54 4.99 13.86
CA GLU A 30 5.10 4.25 15.05
C GLU A 30 6.01 3.05 15.34
N ALA A 31 6.47 2.34 14.30
CA ALA A 31 7.43 1.25 14.46
C ALA A 31 8.74 1.72 15.10
N LEU A 32 9.30 2.85 14.63
CA LEU A 32 10.49 3.49 15.21
C LEU A 32 10.25 3.90 16.68
N LYS A 33 9.12 4.56 16.95
CA LYS A 33 8.76 5.05 18.28
C LYS A 33 8.54 3.93 19.29
N SER A 34 8.06 2.77 18.86
CA SER A 34 7.74 1.63 19.74
C SER A 34 8.94 1.15 20.56
N GLY A 35 10.16 1.31 20.04
CA GLY A 35 11.38 0.75 20.62
C GLY A 35 11.45 -0.79 20.62
N ARG A 36 10.42 -1.50 20.13
CA ARG A 36 10.33 -2.98 20.11
C ARG A 36 10.80 -3.58 18.79
N ILE A 37 10.72 -2.81 17.72
CA ILE A 37 11.16 -3.20 16.37
C ILE A 37 12.62 -2.80 16.18
N GLY A 38 13.40 -3.68 15.54
CA GLY A 38 14.77 -3.44 15.12
C GLY A 38 14.81 -2.59 13.86
N ARG A 39 15.22 -3.20 12.75
CA ARG A 39 15.20 -2.57 11.42
C ARG A 39 13.80 -2.56 10.83
N ILE A 40 13.52 -1.54 10.03
CA ILE A 40 12.31 -1.43 9.21
C ILE A 40 12.75 -1.51 7.75
N LEU A 41 12.42 -2.60 7.09
CA LEU A 41 12.79 -2.83 5.70
C LEU A 41 11.67 -2.38 4.76
N GLY A 42 12.05 -1.83 3.60
CA GLY A 42 11.18 -1.60 2.46
C GLY A 42 11.37 -2.69 1.42
N ALA A 43 10.29 -3.13 0.77
CA ALA A 43 10.37 -4.06 -0.36
C ALA A 43 10.21 -3.31 -1.68
N THR A 44 11.26 -3.26 -2.49
CA THR A 44 11.26 -2.56 -3.77
C THR A 44 10.17 -3.13 -4.68
N ASN A 45 9.25 -2.28 -5.17
CA ASN A 45 8.13 -2.73 -6.01
C ASN A 45 7.19 -3.74 -5.34
N GLY A 46 6.95 -3.61 -4.03
CA GLY A 46 5.95 -4.40 -3.31
C GLY A 46 6.37 -5.85 -3.12
N ILE A 47 5.43 -6.80 -3.27
CA ILE A 47 5.70 -8.22 -2.99
C ILE A 47 6.75 -8.84 -3.93
N LEU A 48 6.93 -8.28 -5.14
CA LEU A 48 8.01 -8.70 -6.03
C LEU A 48 9.40 -8.42 -5.45
N GLY A 49 9.55 -7.33 -4.69
CA GLY A 49 10.78 -7.02 -3.98
C GLY A 49 11.08 -8.06 -2.92
N VAL A 50 10.06 -8.52 -2.19
CA VAL A 50 10.21 -9.63 -1.23
C VAL A 50 10.67 -10.90 -1.94
N LEU A 51 9.99 -11.32 -3.00
CA LEU A 51 10.31 -12.56 -3.73
C LEU A 51 11.74 -12.55 -4.29
N LYS A 52 12.18 -11.39 -4.79
CA LYS A 52 13.53 -11.17 -5.34
C LYS A 52 14.58 -10.84 -4.28
N GLU A 53 14.18 -10.69 -3.02
CA GLU A 53 15.02 -10.21 -1.92
C GLU A 53 15.69 -8.85 -2.20
N ASP A 54 14.97 -8.00 -2.94
CA ASP A 54 15.31 -6.61 -3.22
C ASP A 54 14.70 -5.72 -2.11
N LEU A 55 15.43 -5.67 -1.00
CA LEU A 55 15.04 -4.98 0.23
C LEU A 55 16.03 -3.85 0.56
N PHE A 56 15.52 -2.78 1.16
CA PHE A 56 16.34 -1.67 1.63
C PHE A 56 15.94 -1.25 3.05
N ASP A 57 16.86 -0.66 3.81
CA ASP A 57 16.61 -0.27 5.19
C ASP A 57 16.01 1.13 5.27
N ILE A 58 14.68 1.21 5.45
CA ILE A 58 13.96 2.48 5.63
C ILE A 58 14.38 3.15 6.95
N SER A 59 14.73 2.38 7.98
CA SER A 59 15.15 2.95 9.27
C SER A 59 16.51 3.64 9.24
N ALA A 60 17.28 3.45 8.15
CA ALA A 60 18.51 4.20 7.89
C ALA A 60 18.26 5.59 7.25
N GLU A 61 17.03 5.86 6.80
CA GLU A 61 16.67 7.16 6.21
C GLU A 61 16.61 8.27 7.26
N LYS A 62 16.85 9.50 6.79
CA LYS A 62 16.74 10.67 7.67
C LYS A 62 15.30 10.86 8.15
N PRO A 63 15.07 11.28 9.41
CA PRO A 63 13.73 11.55 9.92
C PRO A 63 12.93 12.52 9.04
N GLU A 64 13.59 13.51 8.45
CA GLU A 64 12.97 14.48 7.54
C GLU A 64 12.51 13.84 6.23
N THR A 65 13.27 12.86 5.71
CA THR A 65 12.88 12.07 4.53
C THR A 65 11.62 11.26 4.83
N ILE A 66 11.56 10.62 6.00
CA ILE A 66 10.40 9.85 6.44
C ILE A 66 9.19 10.76 6.63
N GLU A 67 9.35 11.94 7.24
CA GLU A 67 8.27 12.92 7.41
C GLU A 67 7.74 13.43 6.07
N ALA A 68 8.62 13.69 5.10
CA ALA A 68 8.26 14.18 3.77
C ALA A 68 7.33 13.22 3.00
N LEU A 69 7.33 11.93 3.33
CA LEU A 69 6.39 10.94 2.77
C LEU A 69 4.92 11.36 2.98
N LYS A 70 4.59 12.08 4.06
CA LYS A 70 3.21 12.54 4.32
C LYS A 70 2.66 13.44 3.21
N GLN A 71 3.53 14.14 2.50
CA GLN A 71 3.17 15.11 1.46
C GLN A 71 3.67 14.70 0.07
N THR A 72 4.23 13.50 -0.07
CA THR A 72 4.75 13.00 -1.34
C THR A 72 3.74 12.04 -1.97
N PRO A 73 3.23 12.31 -3.18
CA PRO A 73 2.27 11.42 -3.84
C PRO A 73 2.95 10.16 -4.36
N ALA A 74 2.15 9.28 -4.97
CA ALA A 74 2.57 8.00 -5.51
C ALA A 74 3.07 7.02 -4.42
N ALA A 75 3.79 5.98 -4.83
CA ALA A 75 4.29 4.92 -3.97
C ALA A 75 5.83 5.04 -3.88
N ALA A 76 6.34 5.65 -2.80
CA ALA A 76 7.77 5.94 -2.62
C ALA A 76 8.64 4.68 -2.47
N ILE A 77 8.07 3.59 -1.94
CA ILE A 77 8.76 2.28 -1.81
C ILE A 77 8.74 1.52 -3.16
N GLY A 78 7.93 1.99 -4.10
CA GLY A 78 7.58 1.26 -5.32
C GLY A 78 6.40 0.30 -5.09
N SER A 79 5.69 -0.03 -6.17
CA SER A 79 4.52 -0.90 -6.13
C SER A 79 4.51 -1.85 -7.32
N CYS A 80 3.74 -2.93 -7.22
CA CYS A 80 3.44 -3.83 -8.33
C CYS A 80 1.98 -4.28 -8.31
N ARG A 81 1.56 -4.96 -9.38
CA ARG A 81 0.26 -5.65 -9.48
C ARG A 81 0.43 -7.16 -9.55
N TYR A 82 1.54 -7.67 -9.02
CA TYR A 82 1.78 -9.11 -8.99
C TYR A 82 0.78 -9.77 -8.03
N LYS A 83 -0.05 -10.65 -8.58
CA LYS A 83 -1.12 -11.32 -7.85
C LYS A 83 -0.68 -12.73 -7.50
N LEU A 84 -0.51 -12.96 -6.20
CA LEU A 84 -0.42 -14.31 -5.65
C LEU A 84 -1.82 -14.92 -5.68
N LYS A 85 -1.92 -16.14 -6.21
CA LYS A 85 -3.21 -16.81 -6.39
C LYS A 85 -3.63 -17.51 -5.08
N SER A 86 -4.17 -18.72 -5.16
CA SER A 86 -4.42 -19.54 -3.98
C SER A 86 -3.10 -20.00 -3.34
N LEU A 87 -3.17 -20.43 -2.08
CA LEU A 87 -2.02 -20.99 -1.37
C LEU A 87 -1.47 -22.22 -2.10
N GLU A 88 -2.33 -23.00 -2.76
CA GLU A 88 -1.96 -24.18 -3.52
C GLU A 88 -1.26 -23.81 -4.84
N GLU A 89 -1.79 -22.84 -5.58
CA GLU A 89 -1.25 -22.44 -6.88
C GLU A 89 0.06 -21.64 -6.77
N SER A 90 0.19 -20.81 -5.73
CA SER A 90 1.35 -19.94 -5.51
C SER A 90 2.20 -20.38 -4.31
N ARG A 91 2.15 -21.66 -3.93
CA ARG A 91 2.82 -22.18 -2.73
C ARG A 91 4.30 -21.82 -2.66
N ALA A 92 5.02 -22.03 -3.75
CA ALA A 92 6.45 -21.73 -3.84
C ALA A 92 6.76 -20.23 -3.59
N ASP A 93 5.89 -19.33 -4.05
CA ASP A 93 6.06 -17.89 -3.81
C ASP A 93 5.80 -17.54 -2.34
N PHE A 94 4.78 -18.13 -1.72
CA PHE A 94 4.51 -17.92 -0.30
C PHE A 94 5.62 -18.50 0.59
N GLU A 95 6.13 -19.68 0.29
CA GLU A 95 7.28 -20.27 0.97
C GLU A 95 8.52 -19.38 0.80
N ARG A 96 8.78 -18.87 -0.42
CA ARG A 96 9.86 -17.90 -0.67
C ARG A 96 9.72 -16.63 0.15
N ILE A 97 8.51 -16.11 0.34
CA ILE A 97 8.25 -14.95 1.20
C ILE A 97 8.68 -15.24 2.64
N LEU A 98 8.31 -16.41 3.18
CA LEU A 98 8.69 -16.80 4.54
C LEU A 98 10.19 -17.04 4.68
N ASP A 99 10.84 -17.61 3.66
CA ASP A 99 12.31 -17.78 3.64
C ASP A 99 13.03 -16.43 3.74
N VAL A 100 12.58 -15.43 2.96
CA VAL A 100 13.14 -14.08 3.00
C VAL A 100 12.85 -13.43 4.35
N PHE A 101 11.63 -13.56 4.88
CA PHE A 101 11.32 -13.04 6.21
C PHE A 101 12.21 -13.67 7.28
N GLY A 102 12.43 -14.99 7.20
CA GLY A 102 13.33 -15.75 8.07
C GLY A 102 14.76 -15.23 8.02
N ALA A 103 15.33 -15.11 6.82
CA ALA A 103 16.68 -14.63 6.59
C ALA A 103 16.94 -13.22 7.15
N HIS A 104 15.91 -12.38 7.16
CA HIS A 104 16.00 -10.98 7.64
C HIS A 104 15.44 -10.77 9.05
N ASN A 105 15.11 -11.84 9.79
CA ASN A 105 14.48 -11.78 11.12
C ASN A 105 13.22 -10.89 11.17
N ILE A 106 12.43 -10.88 10.09
CA ILE A 106 11.17 -10.12 10.00
C ILE A 106 10.10 -10.86 10.80
N ARG A 107 9.34 -10.14 11.63
CA ARG A 107 8.19 -10.70 12.38
C ARG A 107 6.93 -9.85 12.24
N TYR A 108 7.03 -8.72 11.56
CA TYR A 108 5.91 -7.84 11.24
C TYR A 108 5.91 -7.53 9.75
N PHE A 109 4.81 -7.84 9.07
CA PHE A 109 4.60 -7.53 7.66
C PHE A 109 3.46 -6.53 7.51
N PHE A 110 3.78 -5.31 7.11
CA PHE A 110 2.81 -4.26 6.82
C PHE A 110 2.61 -4.12 5.31
N TYR A 111 1.42 -4.45 4.81
CA TYR A 111 1.14 -4.45 3.37
C TYR A 111 0.09 -3.42 2.98
N ALA A 112 0.53 -2.32 2.37
CA ALA A 112 -0.31 -1.21 1.96
C ALA A 112 -0.94 -1.45 0.59
N GLY A 113 -2.26 -1.65 0.57
CA GLY A 113 -2.88 -2.23 -0.61
C GLY A 113 -4.41 -2.29 -0.60
N GLY A 114 -4.96 -2.82 -1.69
CA GLY A 114 -6.41 -2.99 -1.88
C GLY A 114 -6.85 -4.42 -1.57
N ASN A 115 -8.00 -4.83 -2.11
CA ASN A 115 -8.60 -6.15 -1.87
C ASN A 115 -7.60 -7.31 -2.05
N ASP A 116 -6.92 -7.40 -3.21
CA ASP A 116 -5.93 -8.45 -3.49
C ASP A 116 -4.74 -8.44 -2.50
N SER A 117 -4.38 -7.27 -1.96
CA SER A 117 -3.28 -7.12 -1.02
C SER A 117 -3.69 -7.57 0.39
N MET A 118 -4.93 -7.29 0.80
CA MET A 118 -5.46 -7.79 2.08
C MET A 118 -5.53 -9.32 2.08
N ASP A 119 -6.01 -9.91 0.98
CA ASP A 119 -6.04 -11.36 0.77
C ASP A 119 -4.63 -11.98 0.79
N THR A 120 -3.65 -11.32 0.13
CA THR A 120 -2.25 -11.74 0.19
C THR A 120 -1.71 -11.73 1.62
N ALA A 121 -1.95 -10.66 2.38
CA ALA A 121 -1.47 -10.53 3.76
C ALA A 121 -2.05 -11.62 4.67
N ASP A 122 -3.34 -11.92 4.52
CA ASP A 122 -4.03 -13.00 5.25
C ASP A 122 -3.44 -14.38 4.92
N LYS A 123 -3.22 -14.68 3.62
CA LYS A 123 -2.62 -15.94 3.19
C LYS A 123 -1.19 -16.13 3.70
N VAL A 124 -0.36 -15.09 3.64
CA VAL A 124 1.00 -15.13 4.22
C VAL A 124 0.93 -15.41 5.73
N ASN A 125 -0.01 -14.78 6.44
CA ASN A 125 -0.20 -14.98 7.87
C ASN A 125 -0.61 -16.42 8.21
N LYS A 126 -1.53 -16.99 7.43
CA LYS A 126 -1.98 -18.38 7.58
C LYS A 126 -0.85 -19.37 7.35
N LEU A 127 -0.09 -19.22 6.26
CA LEU A 127 1.05 -20.10 5.99
C LEU A 127 2.12 -19.99 7.09
N ALA A 128 2.39 -18.79 7.59
CA ALA A 128 3.31 -18.60 8.71
C ALA A 128 2.85 -19.36 9.96
N ALA A 129 1.56 -19.30 10.30
CA ALA A 129 0.99 -20.07 11.41
C ALA A 129 1.10 -21.60 11.18
N GLU A 130 0.81 -22.09 9.98
CA GLU A 130 0.93 -23.51 9.62
C GLU A 130 2.36 -24.03 9.73
N THR A 131 3.35 -23.20 9.41
CA THR A 131 4.78 -23.54 9.44
C THR A 131 5.45 -23.26 10.79
N GLY A 132 4.69 -22.75 11.78
CA GLY A 132 5.23 -22.38 13.10
C GLY A 132 6.14 -21.14 13.06
N TYR A 133 6.08 -20.36 11.98
CA TYR A 133 6.81 -19.11 11.86
C TYR A 133 6.02 -17.98 12.52
N GLU A 134 6.54 -17.43 13.63
CA GLU A 134 5.91 -16.33 14.33
C GLU A 134 5.87 -15.08 13.43
N LEU A 135 4.74 -14.76 12.82
CA LEU A 135 4.60 -13.58 11.96
C LEU A 135 3.28 -12.90 12.26
N VAL A 136 3.31 -11.57 12.27
CA VAL A 136 2.11 -10.74 12.33
C VAL A 136 2.00 -9.98 11.02
N CYS A 137 1.01 -10.34 10.20
CA CYS A 137 0.66 -9.60 9.00
C CYS A 137 -0.43 -8.56 9.31
N ILE A 138 -0.22 -7.33 8.86
CA ILE A 138 -1.15 -6.22 9.02
C ILE A 138 -1.38 -5.60 7.64
N GLY A 139 -2.62 -5.69 7.16
CA GLY A 139 -3.06 -4.96 5.98
C GLY A 139 -3.21 -3.47 6.28
N VAL A 140 -2.63 -2.62 5.44
CA VAL A 140 -2.81 -1.16 5.51
C VAL A 140 -3.74 -0.74 4.38
N PRO A 141 -4.98 -0.33 4.67
CA PRO A 141 -6.02 -0.15 3.65
C PRO A 141 -5.66 0.98 2.69
N LYS A 142 -5.82 0.73 1.38
CA LYS A 142 -5.57 1.69 0.31
C LYS A 142 -6.37 1.33 -0.93
N THR A 143 -7.19 2.25 -1.42
CA THR A 143 -7.84 2.16 -2.74
C THR A 143 -8.47 3.51 -3.07
N ILE A 144 -8.38 3.93 -4.33
CA ILE A 144 -9.14 5.12 -4.78
C ILE A 144 -10.59 4.76 -5.07
N ASP A 145 -10.88 3.49 -5.34
CA ASP A 145 -12.21 3.00 -5.71
C ASP A 145 -13.17 2.90 -4.51
N ASN A 146 -12.70 3.16 -3.28
CA ASN A 146 -13.46 3.05 -2.03
C ASN A 146 -14.18 1.69 -1.83
N ASP A 147 -13.55 0.61 -2.26
CA ASP A 147 -14.14 -0.72 -2.40
C ASP A 147 -13.62 -1.76 -1.39
N LEU A 148 -12.93 -1.34 -0.33
CA LEU A 148 -12.58 -2.21 0.80
C LEU A 148 -13.77 -2.30 1.76
N ALA A 149 -14.12 -3.52 2.17
CA ALA A 149 -15.16 -3.73 3.16
C ALA A 149 -14.75 -3.22 4.56
N CYS A 150 -15.75 -3.04 5.43
CA CYS A 150 -15.64 -2.71 6.85
C CYS A 150 -15.16 -1.30 7.20
N THR A 151 -14.27 -0.69 6.40
CA THR A 151 -13.91 0.73 6.56
C THR A 151 -14.98 1.61 5.93
N ASP A 152 -15.28 2.75 6.59
CA ASP A 152 -16.24 3.74 6.08
C ASP A 152 -15.71 4.39 4.78
N HIS A 153 -14.43 4.78 4.80
CA HIS A 153 -13.73 5.27 3.61
C HIS A 153 -12.30 4.73 3.52
N CYS A 154 -11.77 4.67 2.30
CA CYS A 154 -10.44 4.16 2.01
C CYS A 154 -9.42 5.30 1.83
N PRO A 155 -8.20 5.18 2.37
CA PRO A 155 -7.12 6.12 2.08
C PRO A 155 -6.84 6.24 0.57
N GLY A 156 -6.93 7.47 0.06
CA GLY A 156 -6.80 7.82 -1.36
C GLY A 156 -8.11 8.27 -2.00
N TYR A 157 -9.25 7.72 -1.57
CA TYR A 157 -10.56 8.05 -2.12
C TYR A 157 -10.89 9.54 -2.01
N GLY A 158 -10.83 10.11 -0.81
CA GLY A 158 -11.20 11.52 -0.60
C GLY A 158 -10.35 12.50 -1.43
N SER A 159 -9.08 12.16 -1.71
CA SER A 159 -8.22 12.98 -2.56
C SER A 159 -8.63 12.94 -4.02
N VAL A 160 -8.95 11.75 -4.57
CA VAL A 160 -9.43 11.65 -5.96
C VAL A 160 -10.81 12.28 -6.11
N ALA A 161 -11.70 12.09 -5.13
CA ALA A 161 -13.03 12.70 -5.14
C ALA A 161 -12.94 14.23 -5.15
N LYS A 162 -12.08 14.82 -4.31
CA LYS A 162 -11.82 16.27 -4.33
C LYS A 162 -11.28 16.73 -5.68
N TYR A 163 -10.32 16.01 -6.25
CA TYR A 163 -9.73 16.34 -7.54
C TYR A 163 -10.78 16.32 -8.66
N VAL A 164 -11.54 15.23 -8.78
CA VAL A 164 -12.57 15.07 -9.80
C VAL A 164 -13.68 16.11 -9.64
N ALA A 165 -14.13 16.39 -8.42
CA ALA A 165 -15.14 17.40 -8.17
C ALA A 165 -14.68 18.80 -8.61
N THR A 166 -13.41 19.16 -8.36
CA THR A 166 -12.82 20.42 -8.85
C THR A 166 -12.79 20.44 -10.37
N CYS A 167 -12.30 19.39 -11.02
CA CYS A 167 -12.25 19.32 -12.49
C CYS A 167 -13.64 19.41 -13.13
N ALA A 168 -14.64 18.71 -12.59
CA ALA A 168 -16.01 18.74 -13.10
C ALA A 168 -16.63 20.13 -12.96
N MET A 169 -16.42 20.80 -11.83
CA MET A 169 -16.90 22.16 -11.60
C MET A 169 -16.25 23.16 -12.57
N GLU A 170 -14.93 23.11 -12.73
CA GLU A 170 -14.18 24.02 -13.61
C GLU A 170 -14.54 23.79 -15.08
N ALA A 171 -14.62 22.53 -15.52
CA ALA A 171 -15.05 22.16 -16.87
C ALA A 171 -16.48 22.63 -17.15
N GLY A 172 -17.41 22.44 -16.21
CA GLY A 172 -18.79 22.92 -16.37
C GLY A 172 -18.89 24.44 -16.47
N LYS A 173 -18.02 25.18 -15.76
CA LYS A 173 -17.95 26.65 -15.86
C LYS A 173 -17.40 27.12 -17.20
N ASP A 174 -16.47 26.38 -17.77
CA ASP A 174 -15.96 26.65 -19.12
C ASP A 174 -17.06 26.42 -20.18
N THR A 175 -17.77 25.29 -20.12
CA THR A 175 -18.92 25.01 -20.99
C THR A 175 -20.01 26.08 -20.86
N GLU A 176 -20.32 26.53 -19.64
CA GLU A 176 -21.30 27.59 -19.39
C GLU A 176 -20.90 28.91 -20.08
N ALA A 177 -19.62 29.26 -20.05
CA ALA A 177 -19.10 30.48 -20.67
C ALA A 177 -19.06 30.42 -22.20
N LEU A 178 -18.90 29.23 -22.78
CA LEU A 178 -18.71 28.99 -24.23
C LEU A 178 -19.85 28.20 -24.88
N TYR A 179 -21.03 28.16 -24.25
CA TYR A 179 -22.14 27.29 -24.68
C TYR A 179 -22.62 27.51 -26.12
N THR A 180 -22.33 28.67 -26.72
CA THR A 180 -22.65 28.97 -28.13
C THR A 180 -21.77 28.23 -29.13
N THR A 181 -20.68 27.62 -28.66
CA THR A 181 -19.71 26.87 -29.48
C THR A 181 -19.61 25.43 -28.99
N ASP A 182 -19.34 25.24 -27.70
CA ASP A 182 -19.18 23.92 -27.08
C ASP A 182 -20.33 23.70 -26.09
N THR A 183 -21.33 22.92 -26.49
CA THR A 183 -22.56 22.73 -25.70
C THR A 183 -22.45 21.64 -24.64
N CYS A 184 -21.38 20.84 -24.65
CA CYS A 184 -21.24 19.66 -23.79
C CYS A 184 -19.76 19.35 -23.53
N THR A 185 -19.45 18.94 -22.31
CA THR A 185 -18.14 18.41 -21.92
C THR A 185 -18.31 17.02 -21.31
N ILE A 186 -17.48 16.07 -21.75
CA ILE A 186 -17.45 14.70 -21.24
C ILE A 186 -16.18 14.52 -20.40
N LEU A 187 -16.34 14.12 -19.14
CA LEU A 187 -15.25 13.81 -18.23
C LEU A 187 -15.28 12.31 -17.89
N GLU A 188 -14.33 11.55 -18.44
CA GLU A 188 -14.11 10.16 -18.02
C GLU A 188 -13.20 10.13 -16.79
N VAL A 189 -13.62 9.38 -15.76
CA VAL A 189 -12.89 9.24 -14.50
C VAL A 189 -12.57 7.79 -14.21
N MET A 190 -11.57 7.55 -13.37
CA MET A 190 -11.25 6.21 -12.91
C MET A 190 -12.42 5.59 -12.13
N GLY A 191 -12.57 4.27 -12.21
CA GLY A 191 -13.58 3.52 -11.48
C GLY A 191 -13.78 2.18 -12.16
N ARG A 192 -13.13 1.12 -11.64
CA ARG A 192 -13.12 -0.17 -12.35
C ARG A 192 -14.45 -0.91 -12.24
N ASN A 193 -14.90 -1.13 -11.02
CA ASN A 193 -16.08 -1.93 -10.69
C ASN A 193 -17.07 -1.18 -9.79
N ALA A 194 -16.78 0.09 -9.47
CA ALA A 194 -17.57 0.92 -8.57
C ALA A 194 -17.60 2.37 -9.05
N GLY A 195 -18.70 3.06 -8.78
CA GLY A 195 -18.95 4.44 -9.21
C GLY A 195 -18.65 5.50 -8.16
N TRP A 196 -17.88 5.21 -7.10
CA TRP A 196 -17.65 6.17 -6.00
C TRP A 196 -16.96 7.48 -6.42
N ILE A 197 -16.17 7.43 -7.50
CA ILE A 197 -15.41 8.57 -8.04
C ILE A 197 -16.27 9.41 -9.00
N ALA A 198 -17.25 8.79 -9.68
CA ALA A 198 -18.11 9.42 -10.68
C ALA A 198 -19.36 10.03 -10.03
#